data_AF-A0A0T0MIF9-F1
#
_entry.id   AF-A0A0T0MIF9-F1
#
_cell.length_a   1.000
_cell.length_b   1.000
_cell.length_c   1.000
_cell.angle_alpha   90.00
_cell.angle_beta   90.00
_cell.angle_gamma   90.00
#
_symmetry.space_group_name_H-M   'P 1'
#
loop_
_entity.id
_entity.type
_entity.pdbx_description
1 polymer ?
#
loop_
_entity_poly.entity_id
_entity_poly.type
_entity_poly.pdbx_seq_one_letter_code
_entity_poly.pdbx_strand_id
1 'polypeptide(L)'
;MCTRIVGQRGEEGSGTVLLLALIAVALVVAGLLGLLASAQLARGRAQTAADLGALAGASGLLAGQPGDPCATVAEVVRLNRGRLSSCTDAGGGVVTVRVVVAAATGSATASARAGPASARR
;
A
#
# COMPACT_ATOMS: atom_id res chain seq x y z
N MET A 1 17.38 -40.03 58.53
CA MET A 1 16.61 -39.55 57.35
C MET A 1 17.45 -38.50 56.65
N CYS A 2 17.97 -38.81 55.47
CA CYS A 2 18.84 -37.93 54.70
C CYS A 2 18.06 -37.49 53.45
N THR A 3 17.55 -36.26 53.44
CA THR A 3 16.84 -35.68 52.29
C THR A 3 17.88 -35.21 51.28
N ARG A 4 17.93 -35.90 50.16
CA ARG A 4 18.82 -35.65 49.02
C ARG A 4 18.38 -34.34 48.35
N ILE A 5 19.23 -33.31 48.38
CA ILE A 5 19.08 -32.14 47.51
C ILE A 5 19.24 -32.64 46.07
N VAL A 6 18.14 -32.69 45.31
CA VAL A 6 18.20 -32.93 43.86
C VAL A 6 18.87 -31.70 43.25
N GLY A 7 20.12 -31.87 42.84
CA GLY A 7 20.86 -30.83 42.13
C GLY A 7 20.13 -30.46 40.85
N GLN A 8 19.67 -29.20 40.77
CA GLN A 8 19.25 -28.56 39.55
C GLN A 8 20.44 -28.43 38.60
N ARG A 9 20.64 -29.42 37.73
CA ARG A 9 21.61 -29.39 36.62
C ARG A 9 20.89 -29.50 35.27
N GLY A 10 19.89 -28.62 35.05
CA GLY A 10 19.14 -28.56 33.80
C GLY A 10 18.74 -27.15 33.33
N GLU A 11 18.85 -26.11 34.17
CA GLU A 11 18.28 -24.79 33.89
C GLU A 11 19.15 -23.82 33.06
N GLU A 12 20.49 -23.96 33.03
CA GLU A 12 21.35 -23.06 32.23
C GLU A 12 21.17 -23.25 30.71
N GLY A 13 20.88 -24.47 30.26
CA GLY A 13 20.60 -24.78 28.86
C GLY A 13 19.15 -24.51 28.45
N SER A 14 18.18 -24.76 29.33
CA SER A 14 16.75 -24.57 29.02
C SER A 14 16.40 -23.08 28.87
N GLY A 15 16.94 -22.22 29.74
CA GLY A 15 16.70 -20.77 29.68
C GLY A 15 17.28 -20.12 28.41
N THR A 16 18.46 -20.55 27.98
CA THR A 16 19.09 -20.07 26.75
C THR A 16 18.37 -20.57 25.50
N VAL A 17 17.96 -21.85 25.46
CA VAL A 17 17.15 -22.40 24.36
C VAL A 17 15.80 -21.69 24.24
N LEU A 18 15.11 -21.46 25.37
CA LEU A 18 13.84 -20.73 25.37
C LEU A 18 14.01 -19.29 24.86
N LEU A 19 15.06 -18.58 25.32
CA LEU A 19 15.35 -17.23 24.87
C LEU A 19 15.64 -17.20 23.36
N LEU A 20 16.46 -18.12 22.86
CA LEU A 20 16.74 -18.26 21.43
C LEU A 20 15.47 -18.55 20.62
N ALA A 21 14.58 -19.41 21.13
CA ALA A 21 13.30 -19.69 20.49
C ALA A 21 12.41 -18.43 20.42
N LEU A 22 12.33 -17.66 21.51
CA LEU A 22 11.58 -16.40 21.53
C LEU A 22 12.16 -15.36 20.57
N ILE A 23 13.49 -15.22 20.52
CA ILE A 23 14.17 -14.33 19.58
C ILE A 23 13.86 -14.78 18.14
N ALA A 24 13.98 -16.08 17.84
CA ALA A 24 13.66 -16.61 16.52
C ALA A 24 12.21 -16.31 16.12
N VAL A 25 11.24 -16.53 17.02
CA VAL A 25 9.83 -16.20 16.79
C VAL A 25 9.66 -14.69 16.56
N ALA A 26 10.27 -13.85 17.38
CA ALA A 26 10.19 -12.40 17.23
C ALA A 26 10.75 -11.92 15.88
N LEU A 27 11.87 -12.48 15.43
CA LEU A 27 12.46 -12.18 14.12
C LEU A 27 11.55 -12.63 12.98
N VAL A 28 10.93 -13.81 13.08
CA VAL A 28 9.96 -14.29 12.09
C VAL A 28 8.76 -13.35 12.02
N VAL A 29 8.17 -12.97 13.15
CA VAL A 29 7.03 -12.04 13.21
C VAL A 29 7.40 -10.68 12.62
N ALA A 30 8.56 -10.13 13.00
CA ALA A 30 9.05 -8.86 12.46
C ALA A 30 9.24 -8.93 10.93
N GLY A 31 9.80 -10.02 10.42
CA GLY A 31 9.93 -10.28 8.98
C GLY A 31 8.58 -10.29 8.27
N LEU A 32 7.59 -11.01 8.80
CA LEU A 32 6.23 -11.07 8.26
C LEU A 32 5.56 -9.69 8.24
N LEU A 33 5.67 -8.93 9.33
CA LEU A 33 5.15 -7.56 9.41
C LEU A 33 5.83 -6.63 8.40
N GLY A 34 7.15 -6.75 8.21
CA GLY A 34 7.89 -6.00 7.19
C GLY A 34 7.39 -6.28 5.78
N LEU A 35 7.17 -7.56 5.44
CA LEU A 35 6.60 -7.96 4.16
C LEU A 35 5.19 -7.39 3.96
N LEU A 36 4.32 -7.50 4.96
CA LEU A 36 2.97 -6.93 4.91
C LEU A 36 3.00 -5.41 4.75
N ALA A 37 3.81 -4.70 5.53
CA ALA A 37 3.98 -3.26 5.43
C ALA A 37 4.44 -2.85 4.02
N SER A 38 5.41 -3.57 3.44
CA SER A 38 5.90 -3.29 2.09
C SER A 38 4.80 -3.41 1.02
N ALA A 39 3.95 -4.44 1.13
CA ALA A 39 2.83 -4.66 0.23
C ALA A 39 1.76 -3.57 0.38
N GLN A 40 1.45 -3.19 1.63
CA GLN A 40 0.47 -2.16 1.92
C GLN A 40 0.94 -0.77 1.48
N LEU A 41 2.22 -0.45 1.64
CA LEU A 41 2.81 0.80 1.13
C LEU A 41 2.75 0.86 -0.40
N ALA A 42 3.01 -0.24 -1.11
CA ALA A 42 2.89 -0.28 -2.57
C ALA A 42 1.44 -0.04 -3.03
N ARG A 43 0.47 -0.70 -2.37
CA ARG A 43 -0.97 -0.48 -2.63
C ARG A 43 -1.40 0.95 -2.32
N GLY A 44 -0.99 1.48 -1.17
CA GLY A 44 -1.27 2.85 -0.76
C GLY A 44 -0.75 3.88 -1.75
N ARG A 45 0.50 3.73 -2.22
CA ARG A 45 1.08 4.60 -3.25
C ARG A 45 0.29 4.56 -4.56
N ALA A 46 -0.10 3.36 -5.01
CA ALA A 46 -0.93 3.22 -6.21
C ALA A 46 -2.28 3.92 -6.04
N GLN A 47 -2.92 3.76 -4.88
CA GLN A 47 -4.21 4.38 -4.58
C GLN A 47 -4.09 5.91 -4.53
N THR A 48 -3.10 6.46 -3.81
CA THR A 48 -2.87 7.90 -3.75
C THR A 48 -2.63 8.51 -5.12
N ALA A 49 -1.83 7.86 -5.97
CA ALA A 49 -1.60 8.33 -7.34
C ALA A 49 -2.89 8.30 -8.18
N ALA A 50 -3.70 7.25 -8.03
CA ALA A 50 -4.99 7.15 -8.72
C ALA A 50 -5.99 8.23 -8.25
N ASP A 51 -6.11 8.45 -6.94
CA ASP A 51 -7.03 9.43 -6.36
C ASP A 51 -6.66 10.86 -6.79
N LEU A 52 -5.38 11.23 -6.71
CA LEU A 52 -4.91 12.55 -7.14
C LEU A 52 -5.08 12.75 -8.65
N GLY A 53 -4.79 11.73 -9.44
CA GLY A 53 -5.04 11.75 -10.89
C GLY A 53 -6.51 11.98 -11.20
N ALA A 54 -7.40 11.19 -10.60
CA ALA A 54 -8.84 11.28 -10.80
C ALA A 54 -9.38 12.66 -10.39
N LEU A 55 -8.97 13.17 -9.22
CA LEU A 55 -9.35 14.50 -8.75
C LEU A 55 -8.85 15.62 -9.66
N ALA A 56 -7.61 15.55 -10.16
CA ALA A 56 -7.06 16.54 -11.08
C ALA A 56 -7.79 16.55 -12.43
N GLY A 57 -8.13 15.38 -12.97
CA GLY A 57 -8.93 15.27 -14.18
C GLY A 57 -10.35 15.83 -13.99
N ALA A 58 -11.03 15.41 -12.91
CA ALA A 58 -12.38 15.87 -12.62
C ALA A 58 -12.42 17.38 -12.34
N SER A 59 -11.50 17.93 -11.53
CA SER A 59 -11.46 19.36 -11.24
C SER A 59 -11.14 20.21 -12.45
N GLY A 60 -10.25 19.73 -13.35
CA GLY A 60 -9.97 20.38 -14.63
C GLY A 60 -11.21 20.47 -15.53
N LEU A 61 -11.96 19.37 -15.65
CA LEU A 61 -13.22 19.36 -16.40
C LEU A 61 -14.26 20.32 -15.79
N LEU A 62 -14.39 20.35 -14.46
CA LEU A 62 -15.31 21.24 -13.77
C LEU A 62 -14.92 22.72 -13.90
N ALA A 63 -13.62 23.02 -13.95
CA ALA A 63 -13.11 24.37 -14.15
C ALA A 63 -13.24 24.85 -15.62
N GLY A 64 -13.64 23.97 -16.54
CA GLY A 64 -13.68 24.27 -17.98
C GLY A 64 -12.29 24.42 -18.59
N GLN A 65 -11.28 23.78 -18.00
CA GLN A 65 -9.91 23.84 -18.51
C GLN A 65 -9.86 23.20 -19.91
N PRO A 66 -9.33 23.89 -20.93
CA PRO A 66 -9.22 23.32 -22.27
C PRO A 66 -8.18 22.21 -22.31
N GLY A 67 -8.41 21.20 -23.15
CA GLY A 67 -7.49 20.09 -23.39
C GLY A 67 -8.03 18.73 -22.96
N ASP A 68 -7.21 17.70 -23.13
CA ASP A 68 -7.56 16.33 -22.74
C ASP A 68 -7.33 16.13 -21.23
N PRO A 69 -8.37 15.79 -20.43
CA PRO A 69 -8.21 15.51 -19.00
C PRO A 69 -7.23 14.37 -18.73
N CYS A 70 -7.10 13.41 -19.65
CA CYS A 70 -6.20 12.27 -19.48
C CYS A 70 -4.72 12.65 -19.58
N ALA A 71 -4.37 13.72 -20.29
CA ALA A 71 -3.01 14.27 -20.29
C ALA A 71 -2.63 14.82 -18.90
N THR A 72 -3.53 15.59 -18.28
CA THR A 72 -3.34 16.11 -16.91
C THR A 72 -3.26 14.99 -15.89
N VAL A 73 -4.14 13.98 -16.00
CA VAL A 73 -4.10 12.78 -15.16
C VAL A 73 -2.75 12.07 -15.29
N ALA A 74 -2.26 11.86 -16.52
CA ALA A 74 -0.98 11.18 -16.76
C ALA A 74 0.18 11.91 -16.07
N GLU A 75 0.20 13.24 -16.14
CA GLU A 75 1.22 14.06 -15.51
C GLU A 75 1.17 13.96 -13.98
N VAL A 76 -0.01 14.07 -13.37
CA VAL A 76 -0.19 13.93 -11.92
C VAL A 76 0.20 12.52 -11.45
N VAL A 77 -0.17 11.48 -12.19
CA VAL A 77 0.19 10.10 -11.87
C VAL A 77 1.71 9.90 -11.93
N ARG A 78 2.37 10.46 -12.95
CA ARG A 78 3.83 10.41 -13.11
C ARG A 78 4.55 11.12 -11.97
N LEU A 79 4.09 12.30 -11.57
CA LEU A 79 4.63 13.05 -10.42
C LEU A 79 4.50 12.27 -9.10
N ASN A 80 3.47 11.40 -9.00
CA ASN A 80 3.25 10.51 -7.87
C ASN A 80 3.91 9.13 -8.01
N ARG A 81 4.91 8.99 -8.89
CA ARG A 81 5.66 7.75 -9.15
C ARG A 81 4.78 6.58 -9.58
N GLY A 82 3.62 6.87 -10.18
CA GLY A 82 2.75 5.90 -10.82
C GLY A 82 2.92 5.91 -12.33
N ARG A 83 2.45 4.83 -12.96
CA ARG A 83 2.24 4.75 -14.41
C ARG A 83 0.75 4.66 -14.68
N LEU A 84 0.24 5.57 -15.51
CA LEU A 84 -1.14 5.52 -15.96
C LEU A 84 -1.34 4.30 -16.85
N SER A 85 -2.32 3.46 -16.53
CA SER A 85 -2.69 2.29 -17.34
C SER A 85 -4.02 2.46 -18.07
N SER A 86 -4.96 3.19 -17.47
CA SER A 86 -6.19 3.60 -18.15
C SER A 86 -6.68 4.93 -17.59
N CYS A 87 -7.26 5.74 -18.46
CA CYS A 87 -7.99 6.95 -18.10
C CYS A 87 -9.28 6.98 -18.92
N THR A 88 -10.40 7.27 -18.29
CA THR A 88 -11.69 7.33 -18.94
C THR A 88 -12.47 8.50 -18.37
N ASP A 89 -12.82 9.45 -19.24
CA ASP A 89 -13.84 10.45 -18.97
C ASP A 89 -15.22 9.84 -19.25
N ALA A 90 -16.05 9.75 -18.22
CA ALA A 90 -17.40 9.23 -18.32
C ALA A 90 -18.45 10.33 -18.61
N GLY A 91 -18.00 11.56 -18.86
CA GLY A 91 -18.84 12.74 -19.03
C GLY A 91 -19.34 13.30 -17.70
N GLY A 92 -19.92 14.50 -17.74
CA GLY A 92 -20.47 15.16 -16.55
C GLY A 92 -19.42 15.47 -15.46
N GLY A 93 -18.15 15.58 -15.84
CA GLY A 93 -17.04 15.83 -14.92
C GLY A 93 -16.58 14.59 -14.13
N VAL A 94 -16.95 13.39 -14.58
CA VAL A 94 -16.57 12.12 -13.93
C VAL A 94 -15.35 11.52 -14.63
N VAL A 95 -14.26 11.30 -13.89
CA VAL A 95 -13.03 10.69 -14.41
C VAL A 95 -12.70 9.43 -13.62
N THR A 96 -12.42 8.34 -14.35
CA THR A 96 -11.95 7.07 -13.79
C THR A 96 -10.52 6.81 -14.23
N VAL A 97 -9.64 6.50 -13.29
CA VAL A 97 -8.20 6.36 -13.49
C VAL A 97 -7.73 5.03 -12.92
N ARG A 98 -6.89 4.30 -13.66
CA ARG A 98 -6.17 3.12 -13.16
C ARG A 98 -4.67 3.33 -13.22
N VAL A 99 -4.01 3.15 -12.09
CA VAL A 99 -2.57 3.38 -11.92
C VAL A 99 -1.86 2.10 -11.53
N VAL A 100 -0.64 1.93 -12.04
CA VAL A 100 0.30 0.87 -11.68
C VAL A 100 1.52 1.49 -11.02
N VAL A 101 1.94 0.95 -9.88
CA VAL A 101 3.17 1.32 -9.17
C VAL A 101 4.07 0.10 -9.06
N ALA A 102 5.36 0.27 -9.37
CA ALA A 102 6.35 -0.79 -9.19
C ALA A 102 6.64 -1.02 -7.70
N ALA A 103 6.79 -2.28 -7.30
CA ALA A 103 7.10 -2.70 -5.94
C ALA A 103 8.22 -3.74 -5.94
N ALA A 104 8.87 -3.93 -4.80
CA ALA A 104 9.96 -4.91 -4.66
C ALA A 104 9.53 -6.35 -5.03
N THR A 105 8.25 -6.68 -4.84
CA THR A 105 7.67 -8.01 -5.10
C THR A 105 6.78 -8.05 -6.36
N GLY A 106 6.86 -7.05 -7.24
CA GLY A 106 6.10 -7.01 -8.49
C GLY A 106 5.49 -5.62 -8.76
N SER A 107 4.18 -5.56 -8.91
CA SER A 107 3.47 -4.30 -9.13
C SER A 107 2.18 -4.22 -8.33
N ALA A 108 1.87 -3.04 -7.80
CA ALA A 108 0.58 -2.72 -7.21
C ALA A 108 -0.28 -1.95 -8.21
N THR A 109 -1.54 -2.34 -8.34
CA THR A 109 -2.51 -1.67 -9.20
C THR A 109 -3.64 -1.08 -8.36
N ALA A 110 -4.08 0.12 -8.70
CA ALA A 110 -5.18 0.79 -8.03
C ALA A 110 -6.07 1.52 -9.03
N SER A 111 -7.33 1.73 -8.66
CA SER A 111 -8.30 2.45 -9.46
C SER A 111 -9.02 3.47 -8.59
N ALA A 112 -9.27 4.66 -9.15
CA ALA A 112 -10.02 5.71 -8.48
C ALA A 112 -11.01 6.34 -9.46
N ARG A 113 -12.16 6.79 -8.93
CA ARG A 113 -13.18 7.53 -9.67
C ARG A 113 -13.49 8.82 -8.92
N ALA A 114 -13.40 9.94 -9.62
CA ALA A 114 -13.76 11.26 -9.10
C ALA A 114 -14.85 11.88 -9.97
N GLY A 115 -15.70 12.71 -9.38
CA GLY A 115 -16.76 13.43 -10.08
C GLY A 115 -17.61 14.28 -9.12
N PRO A 116 -18.47 15.17 -9.66
CA PRO A 116 -19.29 16.06 -8.84
C PRO A 116 -20.34 15.29 -8.04
N ALA A 117 -20.82 15.90 -6.94
CA ALA A 117 -21.89 15.31 -6.13
C ALA A 117 -23.20 15.07 -6.91
N SER A 118 -23.42 15.82 -7.99
CA SER A 118 -24.55 15.59 -8.91
C SER A 118 -24.47 14.23 -9.61
N ALA A 119 -23.27 13.69 -9.85
CA ALA A 119 -23.06 12.39 -10.49
C ALA A 119 -23.19 11.18 -9.53
N ARG A 120 -23.70 11.40 -8.31
CA ARG A 120 -24.09 10.34 -7.36
C ARG A 120 -25.56 9.94 -7.43
N ARG A 121 -26.40 10.73 -8.10
CA ARG A 121 -27.81 10.40 -8.35
C ARG A 121 -27.94 9.49 -9.56
#